data_AF-A0A2K0TQP4-F1
#
_entry.id   AF-A0A2K0TQP4-F1
#
_cell.length_a   1.000
_cell.length_b   1.000
_cell.length_c   1.000
_cell.angle_alpha   90.00
_cell.angle_beta   90.00
_cell.angle_gamma   90.00
#
_symmetry.space_group_name_H-M   'P 1'
#
loop_
_entity.id
_entity.type
_entity.pdbx_description
1 polymer ?
#
loop_
_entity_poly.entity_id
_entity_poly.type
_entity_poly.pdbx_seq_one_letter_code
_entity_poly.pdbx_strand_id
1 'polypeptide(L)'
;MNSEHYKILRTEAYGGENDIFEREILTHFRNAEDRDLFGHRYVCHLISQFEHQGPNGTHICFIFELMGETLLSFGAWFSNDMIPYSIMRRFTIQLVLALDFAHELNVVHTDIKPDNILVKFRD
;
A
#
# COMPACT_ATOMS: atom_id res chain seq x y z
N MET A 1 -11.52 -9.54 -15.84
CA MET A 1 -10.15 -10.04 -15.63
C MET A 1 -9.65 -9.37 -14.37
N ASN A 2 -9.20 -10.12 -13.37
CA ASN A 2 -8.59 -9.51 -12.19
C ASN A 2 -7.19 -9.06 -12.59
N SER A 3 -6.99 -7.74 -12.62
CA SER A 3 -5.67 -7.18 -12.89
C SER A 3 -4.87 -7.14 -11.59
N GLU A 4 -3.59 -7.53 -11.66
CA GLU A 4 -2.67 -7.61 -10.52
C GLU A 4 -1.52 -6.59 -10.67
N HIS A 5 -1.01 -6.10 -9.54
CA HIS A 5 0.16 -5.23 -9.49
C HIS A 5 1.34 -5.94 -8.83
N TYR A 6 2.53 -5.78 -9.42
CA TYR A 6 3.76 -6.42 -8.96
C TYR A 6 4.73 -5.37 -8.41
N LYS A 7 5.15 -5.52 -7.15
CA LYS A 7 6.28 -4.79 -6.58
C LYS A 7 7.48 -5.73 -6.49
N ILE A 8 8.54 -5.40 -7.20
CA ILE A 8 9.80 -6.16 -7.19
C ILE A 8 10.80 -5.42 -6.32
N LEU A 9 11.35 -6.11 -5.32
CA LEU A 9 12.32 -5.54 -4.40
C LEU A 9 13.74 -5.77 -4.91
N ARG A 10 14.64 -4.85 -4.54
CA ARG A 10 16.07 -5.03 -4.78
C ARG A 10 16.58 -6.21 -3.96
N THR A 11 17.55 -6.94 -4.48
CA THR A 11 18.16 -8.10 -3.81
C THR A 11 18.79 -7.76 -2.47
N GLU A 12 19.25 -6.53 -2.30
CA GLU A 12 19.84 -6.01 -1.05
C GLU A 12 18.81 -5.68 0.04
N ALA A 13 17.52 -5.67 -0.30
CA ALA A 13 16.46 -5.29 0.63
C ALA A 13 16.21 -6.34 1.72
N TYR A 14 16.60 -7.60 1.51
CA TYR A 14 16.41 -8.71 2.45
C TYR A 14 17.66 -9.57 2.57
N GLY A 15 17.88 -10.13 3.76
CA GLY A 15 19.01 -11.04 4.03
C GLY A 15 20.35 -10.35 4.33
N GLY A 16 20.35 -9.02 4.50
CA GLY A 16 21.50 -8.22 4.93
C GLY A 16 21.28 -7.54 6.29
N GLU A 17 22.21 -6.68 6.71
CA GLU A 17 22.11 -5.94 7.99
C GLU A 17 20.97 -4.89 8.02
N ASN A 18 20.49 -4.46 6.85
CA ASN A 18 19.43 -3.46 6.70
C ASN A 18 18.16 -4.10 6.12
N ASP A 19 17.69 -5.19 6.74
CA ASP A 19 16.46 -5.84 6.33
C ASP A 19 15.28 -4.87 6.43
N ILE A 20 14.51 -4.74 5.35
CA ILE A 20 13.31 -3.92 5.37
C ILE A 20 12.16 -4.76 5.95
N PHE A 21 11.52 -4.29 7.01
CA PHE A 21 10.39 -4.99 7.65
C PHE A 21 9.11 -5.05 6.79
N GLU A 22 9.19 -4.73 5.50
CA GLU A 22 8.03 -4.60 4.63
C GLU A 22 7.27 -5.93 4.50
N ARG A 23 7.99 -7.05 4.31
CA ARG A 23 7.39 -8.38 4.19
C ARG A 23 6.68 -8.78 5.47
N GLU A 24 7.33 -8.55 6.61
CA GLU A 24 6.80 -8.87 7.94
C GLU A 24 5.54 -8.04 8.22
N ILE A 25 5.58 -6.72 7.95
CA ILE A 25 4.44 -5.81 8.11
C ILE A 25 3.28 -6.22 7.20
N LEU A 26 3.54 -6.46 5.91
CA LEU A 26 2.51 -6.85 4.94
C LEU A 26 1.89 -8.21 5.28
N THR A 27 2.71 -9.15 5.75
CA THR A 27 2.22 -10.46 6.21
C THR A 27 1.38 -10.32 7.48
N HIS A 28 1.79 -9.45 8.40
CA HIS A 28 1.06 -9.14 9.62
C HIS A 28 -0.31 -8.53 9.32
N PHE A 29 -0.38 -7.53 8.44
CA PHE A 29 -1.64 -6.95 7.98
C PHE A 29 -2.57 -7.99 7.33
N ARG A 30 -2.03 -8.86 6.47
CA ARG A 30 -2.82 -9.91 5.81
C ARG A 30 -3.38 -10.94 6.78
N ASN A 31 -2.63 -11.27 7.84
CA ASN A 31 -3.01 -12.29 8.80
C ASN A 31 -3.88 -11.75 9.95
N ALA A 32 -4.08 -10.43 10.04
CA ALA A 32 -5.00 -9.85 11.00
C ALA A 32 -6.44 -10.27 10.64
N GLU A 33 -7.00 -11.20 11.40
CA GLU A 33 -8.33 -11.78 11.14
C GLU A 33 -9.50 -10.82 11.45
N ASP A 34 -9.22 -9.59 11.88
CA ASP A 34 -10.24 -8.67 12.35
C ASP A 34 -10.85 -7.84 11.20
N ARG A 35 -11.86 -8.43 10.54
CA ARG A 35 -12.65 -7.78 9.49
C ARG A 35 -13.58 -6.69 10.01
N ASP A 36 -13.73 -6.56 11.33
CA ASP A 36 -14.62 -5.57 11.95
C ASP A 36 -13.94 -4.20 12.10
N LEU A 37 -12.63 -4.12 11.85
CA LEU A 37 -11.90 -2.87 11.76
C LEU A 37 -12.18 -2.21 10.41
N PHE A 38 -13.03 -1.16 10.41
CA PHE A 38 -13.42 -0.41 9.22
C PHE A 38 -12.21 0.10 8.41
N GLY A 39 -11.06 0.28 9.04
CA GLY A 39 -9.79 0.68 8.43
C GLY A 39 -9.13 -0.35 7.53
N HIS A 40 -9.38 -1.65 7.75
CA HIS A 40 -8.72 -2.75 7.04
C HIS A 40 -8.79 -2.58 5.51
N ARG A 41 -9.95 -2.19 4.98
CA ARG A 41 -10.15 -2.01 3.52
C ARG A 41 -9.43 -0.81 2.89
N TYR A 42 -8.85 0.05 3.71
CA TYR A 42 -8.16 1.27 3.26
C TYR A 42 -6.63 1.14 3.34
N VAL A 43 -6.12 -0.07 3.64
CA VAL A 43 -4.69 -0.45 3.54
C VAL A 43 -4.49 -1.37 2.34
N CYS A 44 -3.34 -1.28 1.67
CA CYS A 44 -2.97 -2.18 0.59
C CYS A 44 -2.60 -3.56 1.15
N HIS A 45 -3.36 -4.59 0.76
CA HIS A 45 -3.15 -5.96 1.22
C HIS A 45 -2.30 -6.77 0.26
N LEU A 46 -1.30 -7.45 0.81
CA LEU A 46 -0.51 -8.44 0.09
C LEU A 46 -1.42 -9.62 -0.29
N ILE A 47 -1.61 -9.87 -1.58
CA ILE A 47 -2.32 -11.05 -2.06
C ILE A 47 -1.42 -12.27 -1.89
N SER A 48 -0.22 -12.20 -2.44
CA SER A 48 0.77 -13.28 -2.37
C SER A 48 2.18 -12.74 -2.58
N GLN A 49 3.17 -13.59 -2.34
CA GLN A 49 4.58 -13.27 -2.56
C GLN A 49 5.30 -14.49 -3.13
N PHE A 50 6.37 -14.26 -3.86
CA PHE A 50 7.25 -15.31 -4.37
C PHE A 50 8.68 -14.79 -4.53
N GLU A 51 9.61 -15.72 -4.70
CA GLU A 51 11.00 -15.43 -5.00
C GLU A 51 11.29 -15.69 -6.47
N HIS A 52 12.06 -14.79 -7.09
CA HIS A 52 12.51 -14.92 -8.46
C HIS A 52 14.03 -14.92 -8.54
N GLN A 53 14.61 -15.96 -9.17
CA GLN A 53 16.05 -16.04 -9.39
C GLN A 53 16.42 -15.27 -10.66
N GLY A 54 17.13 -14.16 -10.48
CA GLY A 54 17.63 -13.31 -11.56
C GLY A 54 19.16 -13.35 -11.69
N PRO A 55 19.71 -12.69 -12.71
CA PRO A 55 21.16 -12.61 -12.92
C PRO A 55 21.91 -11.91 -11.77
N ASN A 56 21.21 -11.13 -10.95
CA ASN A 56 21.77 -10.37 -9.83
C ASN A 56 21.39 -10.95 -8.46
N GLY A 57 20.93 -12.20 -8.42
CA GLY A 57 20.51 -12.90 -7.20
C GLY A 57 19.00 -13.08 -7.09
N THR A 58 18.55 -13.38 -5.88
CA THR A 58 17.14 -13.65 -5.58
C THR A 58 16.38 -12.36 -5.30
N HIS A 59 15.27 -12.16 -5.99
CA HIS A 59 14.36 -11.04 -5.81
C HIS A 59 13.08 -11.48 -5.11
N ILE A 60 12.68 -10.75 -4.08
CA ILE A 60 11.35 -10.93 -3.47
C ILE A 60 10.34 -10.08 -4.25
N CYS A 61 9.25 -10.73 -4.66
CA CYS A 61 8.18 -10.14 -5.44
C CYS A 61 6.88 -10.19 -4.65
N PHE A 62 6.21 -9.03 -4.53
CA PHE A 62 4.91 -8.89 -3.89
C PHE A 62 3.81 -8.67 -4.93
N ILE A 63 2.68 -9.36 -4.74
CA ILE A 63 1.50 -9.25 -5.56
C ILE A 63 0.40 -8.54 -4.76
N PHE A 64 -0.16 -7.48 -5.35
CA PHE A 64 -1.24 -6.68 -4.78
C PHE A 64 -2.42 -6.59 -5.77
N GLU A 65 -3.58 -6.18 -5.27
CA GLU A 65 -4.67 -5.73 -6.12
C GLU A 65 -4.19 -4.56 -6.98
N LEU A 66 -4.54 -4.54 -8.27
CA LEU A 66 -4.17 -3.41 -9.12
C LEU A 66 -4.93 -2.16 -8.67
N MET A 67 -4.18 -1.18 -8.17
CA MET A 67 -4.67 0.15 -7.87
C MET A 67 -4.45 1.09 -9.07
N GLY A 68 -5.17 2.21 -9.06
CA GLY A 68 -4.94 3.29 -10.00
C GLY A 68 -3.73 4.13 -9.61
N GLU A 69 -3.84 5.42 -9.88
CA GLU A 69 -2.76 6.37 -9.68
C GLU A 69 -2.62 6.81 -8.21
N THR A 70 -1.60 7.62 -7.90
CA THR A 70 -1.40 8.15 -6.54
C THR A 70 -2.30 9.36 -6.30
N LEU A 71 -2.54 9.71 -5.03
CA LEU A 71 -3.29 10.92 -4.69
C LEU A 71 -2.60 12.18 -5.23
N LEU A 72 -1.26 12.16 -5.34
CA LEU A 72 -0.49 13.24 -5.96
C LEU A 72 -0.89 13.45 -7.41
N SER A 73 -0.79 12.41 -8.25
CA SER A 73 -1.14 12.53 -9.67
C SER A 73 -2.65 12.73 -9.88
N PHE A 74 -3.47 12.18 -8.97
CA PHE A 74 -4.91 12.36 -9.02
C PHE A 74 -5.33 13.84 -8.93
N GLY A 75 -4.53 14.67 -8.25
CA GLY A 75 -4.73 16.12 -8.20
C GLY A 75 -4.71 16.79 -9.57
N ALA A 76 -3.90 16.29 -10.50
CA ALA A 76 -3.71 16.87 -11.84
C ALA A 76 -4.97 16.79 -12.73
N TRP A 77 -5.97 16.00 -12.35
CA TRP A 77 -7.26 15.96 -13.06
C TRP A 77 -8.18 17.15 -12.75
N PHE A 78 -7.82 17.97 -11.75
CA PHE A 78 -8.62 19.10 -11.31
C PHE A 78 -7.97 20.43 -11.68
N SER A 79 -8.77 21.49 -11.73
CA SER A 79 -8.26 22.83 -12.02
C SER A 79 -7.21 23.26 -10.98
N ASN A 80 -6.08 23.76 -11.47
CA ASN A 80 -4.91 24.15 -10.67
C ASN A 80 -4.28 23.00 -9.87
N ASP A 81 -4.44 21.75 -10.31
CA ASP A 81 -3.91 20.56 -9.63
C ASP A 81 -4.45 20.36 -8.20
N MET A 82 -5.62 20.94 -7.90
CA MET A 82 -6.21 20.98 -6.56
C MET A 82 -7.48 20.13 -6.47
N ILE A 83 -7.41 19.09 -5.64
CA ILE A 83 -8.57 18.21 -5.36
C ILE A 83 -9.65 19.00 -4.61
N PRO A 84 -10.91 19.00 -5.08
CA PRO A 84 -12.03 19.63 -4.38
C PRO A 84 -12.17 19.14 -2.94
N TYR A 85 -12.49 20.07 -2.03
CA TYR A 85 -12.61 19.78 -0.59
C TYR A 85 -13.50 18.58 -0.27
N SER A 86 -14.64 18.44 -0.94
CA SER A 86 -15.57 17.32 -0.74
C SER A 86 -14.94 15.96 -1.06
N ILE A 87 -14.03 15.90 -2.04
CA ILE A 87 -13.30 14.70 -2.42
C ILE A 87 -12.15 14.47 -1.44
N MET A 88 -11.35 15.49 -1.15
CA MET A 88 -10.23 15.38 -0.21
C MET A 88 -10.71 14.95 1.18
N ARG A 89 -11.85 15.47 1.65
CA ARG A 89 -12.47 15.06 2.92
C ARG A 89 -12.71 13.55 2.98
N ARG A 90 -13.09 12.91 1.87
CA ARG A 90 -13.28 11.44 1.83
C ARG A 90 -11.95 10.71 1.94
N PHE A 91 -10.91 11.16 1.23
CA PHE A 91 -9.57 10.61 1.37
C PHE A 91 -9.03 10.75 2.79
N THR A 92 -9.22 11.90 3.43
CA THR A 92 -8.79 12.11 4.82
C THR A 92 -9.48 11.14 5.78
N ILE A 93 -10.80 10.93 5.65
CA ILE A 93 -11.53 9.98 6.49
C ILE A 93 -10.99 8.56 6.29
N GLN A 94 -10.80 8.12 5.05
CA GLN A 94 -10.28 6.80 4.72
C GLN A 94 -8.85 6.61 5.25
N LEU A 95 -8.00 7.63 5.12
CA LEU A 95 -6.62 7.61 5.62
C LEU A 95 -6.58 7.49 7.15
N VAL A 96 -7.43 8.23 7.87
CA VAL A 96 -7.49 8.14 9.33
C VAL A 96 -7.94 6.74 9.75
N LEU A 97 -8.94 6.15 9.08
CA LEU A 97 -9.37 4.77 9.35
C LEU A 97 -8.25 3.76 9.06
N ALA A 98 -7.52 3.92 7.96
CA ALA A 98 -6.37 3.06 7.63
C ALA A 98 -5.27 3.13 8.71
N LEU A 99 -4.98 4.35 9.20
CA LEU A 99 -4.00 4.57 10.26
C LEU A 99 -4.45 4.00 11.60
N ASP A 100 -5.73 4.14 11.95
CA ASP A 100 -6.32 3.56 13.15
C ASP A 100 -6.12 2.04 13.17
N PHE A 101 -6.50 1.36 12.08
CA PHE A 101 -6.24 -0.08 11.89
C PHE A 101 -4.76 -0.45 12.00
N ALA A 102 -3.87 0.29 11.32
CA ALA A 102 -2.44 0.02 11.39
C ALA A 102 -1.88 0.17 12.82
N HIS A 103 -2.33 1.20 13.54
CA HIS A 103 -1.88 1.47 14.91
C HIS A 103 -2.41 0.45 15.92
N GLU A 104 -3.63 -0.07 15.76
CA GLU A 104 -4.13 -1.19 16.57
C GLU A 104 -3.27 -2.45 16.41
N LEU A 105 -2.68 -2.63 15.23
CA LEU A 105 -1.71 -3.69 14.93
C LEU A 105 -0.27 -3.33 15.31
N ASN A 106 -0.05 -2.22 16.02
CA ASN A 106 1.25 -1.68 16.43
C ASN A 106 2.21 -1.36 15.27
N VAL A 107 1.68 -0.93 14.13
CA VAL A 107 2.47 -0.53 12.95
C VAL A 107 2.35 0.97 12.72
N VAL A 108 3.48 1.66 12.57
CA VAL A 108 3.54 3.08 12.19
C VAL A 108 4.14 3.19 10.79
N HIS A 109 3.45 3.82 9.84
CA HIS A 109 3.94 3.94 8.47
C HIS A 109 5.15 4.87 8.33
N THR A 110 5.22 5.96 9.11
CA THR A 110 6.31 6.97 9.14
C THR A 110 6.50 7.87 7.91
N ASP A 111 5.85 7.60 6.77
CA ASP A 111 6.04 8.34 5.50
C ASP A 111 4.69 8.57 4.79
N ILE A 112 3.71 9.11 5.51
CA ILE A 112 2.40 9.44 4.94
C ILE A 112 2.52 10.72 4.09
N LYS A 113 2.35 10.55 2.78
CA LYS A 113 2.37 11.62 1.77
C LYS A 113 1.51 11.24 0.56
N PRO A 114 1.11 12.20 -0.29
CA PRO A 114 0.23 11.94 -1.43
C PRO A 114 0.73 10.84 -2.39
N ASP A 115 2.04 10.69 -2.57
CA ASP A 115 2.66 9.66 -3.40
C ASP A 115 2.43 8.23 -2.89
N ASN A 116 2.23 8.06 -1.58
CA ASN A 116 2.05 6.76 -0.93
C ASN A 116 0.57 6.42 -0.71
N ILE A 117 -0.36 7.24 -1.22
CA ILE A 117 -1.80 7.00 -1.14
C ILE A 117 -2.29 6.65 -2.54
N LEU A 118 -2.75 5.41 -2.74
CA LEU A 118 -3.24 4.92 -4.02
C LEU A 118 -4.75 5.11 -4.15
N VAL A 119 -5.20 5.46 -5.36
CA VAL A 119 -6.61 5.62 -5.70
C VAL A 119 -7.13 4.34 -6.35
N LYS A 120 -8.16 3.74 -5.79
CA LYS A 120 -8.80 2.54 -6.39
C LYS A 120 -9.50 2.91 -7.70
N PHE A 121 -9.44 2.05 -8.71
CA PHE A 121 -10.25 2.21 -9.92
C PHE A 121 -11.74 2.26 -9.57
N ARG A 122 -12.51 3.00 -10.37
CA ARG A 122 -13.96 2.92 -10.31
C ARG A 122 -14.38 1.61 -10.98
N ASP A 123 -15.20 0.84 -10.28
CA ASP A 123 -15.92 -0.32 -10.83
C ASP A 123 -16.81 0.08 -12.02
#